data_AF-C0NEE1-F1
#
_entry.id   AF-C0NEE1-F1
#
_cell.length_a   1.000
_cell.length_b   1.000
_cell.length_c   1.000
_cell.angle_alpha   90.00
_cell.angle_beta   90.00
_cell.angle_gamma   90.00
#
_symmetry.space_group_name_H-M   'P 1'
#
loop_
_entity.id
_entity.type
_entity.pdbx_description
1 polymer ?
#
loop_
_entity_poly.entity_id
_entity_poly.type
_entity_poly.pdbx_seq_one_letter_code
_entity_poly.pdbx_strand_id
1 'polypeptide(L)'
;MSASIHIRLPPASFFHFPPSPLPETIPPPTVSQPTWNQPFNIPATLYRKLLEPRVPLTVAAIYAATVASINHVNKQRGNRPWAFSKTKAFKIFVILHNVFLTVYSLWTFAGMAQAFYQSWPDRAEKHNFVNVVDMLCKVNGPRGLGNAAIYDRNAEKWTMMSPLYTLGPDGVPDPTDVGRLWNKGLAFFGWLFYLSKFYEVIDTAIILAKGKKSSTLQTYHHAGAMMCMWAGMRYMAAPIWIFALFNSAIHAMMRVVEKLTDLEYFYYTLTALSVRVPFSIKRSLTTMQITQFLIGTTLAASYLFISYTFPVPVLHPVALSPLASAIPGALTAAPNDTAGGIGPWLKKLALRAAGAQGIAENVPNTNGKLFGIDGGRAAQAVLEKREIRYGLESRTFTCLDTTGQAFAVSLNVIYLLPLTFLFLRFFVRSYLHRTEQGGKHRTHVHVAEKAGIDAFKGVSREIRNAVMEMHGDEGGATDVVDVSGTSTPHPEAYEANINSIMTAKQLNAEQWSASIDPHPRGPRLAAPSYGAVTAEGTGATSSTSIT
;
A
#
# COMPACT_ATOMS: atom_id res chain seq x y z
N MET A 1 -3.76 -32.26 -15.04
CA MET A 1 -3.87 -31.43 -13.83
C MET A 1 -3.83 -29.98 -14.28
N SER A 2 -4.95 -29.27 -14.21
CA SER A 2 -5.06 -27.89 -14.71
C SER A 2 -4.88 -26.89 -13.58
N ALA A 3 -4.22 -25.77 -13.85
CA ALA A 3 -4.12 -24.69 -12.89
C ALA A 3 -5.47 -23.95 -12.76
N SER A 4 -5.92 -23.66 -11.55
CA SER A 4 -7.25 -23.06 -11.29
C SER A 4 -7.21 -22.11 -10.10
N ILE A 5 -8.10 -21.12 -10.09
CA ILE A 5 -8.28 -20.18 -8.97
C ILE A 5 -9.60 -20.49 -8.29
N HIS A 6 -9.61 -20.41 -6.98
CA HIS A 6 -10.75 -20.71 -6.12
C HIS A 6 -10.97 -19.57 -5.14
N ILE A 7 -12.24 -19.26 -4.89
CA ILE A 7 -12.63 -18.40 -3.78
C ILE A 7 -13.00 -19.32 -2.62
N ARG A 8 -12.30 -19.20 -1.50
CA ARG A 8 -12.52 -20.01 -0.29
C ARG A 8 -12.57 -19.10 0.93
N LEU A 9 -13.29 -19.54 1.95
CA LEU A 9 -13.26 -18.86 3.24
C LEU A 9 -11.86 -18.99 3.87
N PRO A 10 -11.30 -17.91 4.45
CA PRO A 10 -10.03 -17.99 5.16
C PRO A 10 -10.15 -18.96 6.33
N PRO A 11 -9.10 -19.75 6.63
CA PRO A 11 -9.07 -20.60 7.81
C PRO A 11 -9.33 -19.77 9.07
N ALA A 12 -10.16 -20.26 10.01
CA ALA A 12 -10.44 -19.55 11.27
C ALA A 12 -9.16 -19.18 12.05
N SER A 13 -8.11 -19.99 11.92
CA SER A 13 -6.79 -19.72 12.51
C SER A 13 -6.15 -18.39 12.08
N PHE A 14 -6.55 -17.78 10.96
CA PHE A 14 -6.04 -16.50 10.49
C PHE A 14 -6.49 -15.32 11.36
N PHE A 15 -7.59 -15.48 12.09
CA PHE A 15 -8.14 -14.44 12.99
C PHE A 15 -7.72 -14.63 14.44
N HIS A 16 -6.71 -15.45 14.73
CA HIS A 16 -6.14 -15.57 16.06
C HIS A 16 -5.48 -14.25 16.48
N PHE A 17 -5.84 -13.75 17.67
CA PHE A 17 -5.29 -12.54 18.25
C PHE A 17 -4.62 -12.86 19.60
N PRO A 18 -3.38 -12.41 19.87
CA PRO A 18 -2.53 -11.58 19.01
C PRO A 18 -2.02 -12.34 17.75
N PRO A 19 -1.76 -11.62 16.64
CA PRO A 19 -1.10 -12.20 15.48
C PRO A 19 0.30 -12.69 15.83
N SER A 20 0.76 -13.75 15.15
CA SER A 20 2.12 -14.25 15.35
C SER A 20 3.15 -13.22 14.88
N PRO A 21 4.22 -12.95 15.65
CA PRO A 21 5.28 -12.02 15.24
C PRO A 21 6.14 -12.58 14.10
N LEU A 22 6.05 -13.88 13.81
CA LEU A 22 6.83 -14.54 12.75
C LEU A 22 6.07 -14.54 11.41
N PRO A 23 6.77 -14.46 10.27
CA PRO A 23 8.21 -14.25 10.11
C PRO A 23 8.63 -12.84 10.50
N GLU A 24 9.92 -12.72 10.83
CA GLU A 24 10.53 -11.40 10.98
C GLU A 24 10.57 -10.67 9.63
N THR A 25 10.47 -9.34 9.64
CA THR A 25 10.44 -8.58 8.40
C THR A 25 11.79 -8.61 7.68
N ILE A 26 11.74 -8.89 6.38
CA ILE A 26 12.91 -8.94 5.51
C ILE A 26 13.22 -7.52 5.02
N PRO A 27 14.41 -6.96 5.30
CA PRO A 27 14.81 -5.65 4.80
C PRO A 27 15.06 -5.68 3.28
N PRO A 28 15.08 -4.51 2.60
CA PRO A 28 15.43 -4.45 1.18
C PRO A 28 16.88 -4.92 0.93
N PRO A 29 17.18 -5.44 -0.27
CA PRO A 29 18.54 -5.86 -0.63
C PRO A 29 19.51 -4.68 -0.61
N THR A 30 20.76 -4.91 -0.24
CA THR A 30 21.81 -3.87 -0.29
C THR A 30 22.37 -3.75 -1.70
N VAL A 31 22.39 -2.54 -2.26
CA VAL A 31 22.99 -2.26 -3.57
C VAL A 31 24.39 -1.68 -3.42
N SER A 32 25.34 -2.11 -4.25
CA SER A 32 26.72 -1.61 -4.23
C SER A 32 26.84 -0.19 -4.79
N GLN A 33 25.96 0.19 -5.71
CA GLN A 33 25.88 1.53 -6.29
C GLN A 33 24.47 2.11 -6.09
N PRO A 34 24.35 3.39 -5.71
CA PRO A 34 23.08 4.11 -5.70
C PRO A 34 22.40 4.00 -7.06
N THR A 35 21.14 3.56 -7.07
CA THR A 35 20.30 3.56 -8.27
C THR A 35 19.13 4.51 -8.09
N TRP A 36 18.47 4.90 -9.18
CA TRP A 36 17.25 5.70 -9.11
C TRP A 36 16.16 5.08 -8.22
N ASN A 37 16.08 3.74 -8.23
CA ASN A 37 15.11 2.98 -7.45
C ASN A 37 15.53 2.78 -5.99
N GLN A 38 16.83 2.82 -5.72
CA GLN A 38 17.40 2.69 -4.38
C GLN A 38 18.63 3.60 -4.25
N PRO A 39 18.43 4.89 -3.93
CA PRO A 39 19.53 5.86 -3.85
C PRO A 39 20.44 5.66 -2.63
N PHE A 40 19.96 4.96 -1.60
CA PHE A 40 20.73 4.66 -0.40
C PHE A 40 20.34 3.29 0.17
N ASN A 41 21.25 2.69 0.91
CA ASN A 41 20.99 1.45 1.63
C ASN A 41 20.42 1.74 3.02
N ILE A 42 19.40 0.98 3.42
CA ILE A 42 18.80 1.10 4.75
C ILE A 42 19.42 0.01 5.64
N PRO A 43 20.05 0.38 6.77
CA PRO A 43 20.54 -0.61 7.72
C PRO A 43 19.39 -1.51 8.23
N ALA A 44 19.59 -2.82 8.21
CA ALA A 44 18.56 -3.79 8.64
C ALA A 44 18.08 -3.56 10.08
N THR A 45 18.97 -3.13 10.97
CA THR A 45 18.66 -2.80 12.36
C THR A 45 17.73 -1.60 12.48
N LEU A 46 17.94 -0.54 11.69
CA LEU A 46 17.08 0.64 11.64
C LEU A 46 15.71 0.28 11.05
N TYR A 47 15.71 -0.51 9.97
CA TYR A 47 14.49 -0.99 9.31
C TYR A 47 13.57 -1.72 10.30
N ARG A 48 14.12 -2.64 11.10
CA ARG A 48 13.38 -3.45 12.07
C ARG A 48 12.96 -2.66 13.31
N LYS A 49 13.84 -1.82 13.87
CA LYS A 49 13.51 -0.97 15.03
C LYS A 49 12.32 -0.05 14.75
N LEU A 50 12.28 0.56 13.56
CA LEU A 50 11.17 1.46 13.19
C LEU A 50 9.85 0.71 12.91
N LEU A 51 9.91 -0.61 12.68
CA LEU A 51 8.74 -1.46 12.53
C LEU A 51 8.31 -2.15 13.85
N GLU A 52 8.91 -1.81 14.99
CA GLU A 52 8.40 -2.25 16.28
C GLU A 52 6.99 -1.67 16.53
N PRO A 53 6.04 -2.44 17.06
CA PRO A 53 4.67 -1.98 17.30
C PRO A 53 4.58 -0.73 18.18
N ARG A 54 5.56 -0.54 19.07
CA ARG A 54 5.64 0.59 19.98
C ARG A 54 5.77 1.92 19.23
N VAL A 55 6.48 1.94 18.10
CA VAL A 55 6.76 3.18 17.34
C VAL A 55 5.48 3.81 16.78
N PRO A 56 4.70 3.17 15.90
CA PRO A 56 3.49 3.79 15.35
C PRO A 56 2.44 4.06 16.43
N LEU A 57 2.31 3.20 17.45
CA LEU A 57 1.34 3.39 18.52
C LEU A 57 1.67 4.63 19.37
N THR A 58 2.92 4.79 19.79
CA THR A 58 3.34 5.96 20.56
C THR A 58 3.24 7.25 19.73
N VAL A 59 3.68 7.22 18.47
CA VAL A 59 3.59 8.40 17.59
C VAL A 59 2.14 8.78 17.31
N ALA A 60 1.26 7.82 17.03
CA ALA A 60 -0.16 8.08 16.81
C ALA A 60 -0.86 8.62 18.06
N ALA A 61 -0.54 8.08 19.25
CA ALA A 61 -1.07 8.56 20.53
C ALA A 61 -0.60 10.00 20.84
N ILE A 62 0.69 10.28 20.69
CA ILE A 62 1.26 11.63 20.86
C ILE A 62 0.64 12.59 19.85
N TYR A 63 0.49 12.19 18.58
CA TYR A 63 -0.16 12.98 17.55
C TYR A 63 -1.61 13.32 17.91
N ALA A 64 -2.42 12.32 18.27
CA ALA A 64 -3.82 12.54 18.64
C ALA A 64 -3.95 13.45 19.87
N ALA A 65 -3.15 13.22 20.92
CA ALA A 65 -3.11 14.05 22.12
C ALA A 65 -2.68 15.50 21.79
N THR A 66 -1.64 15.67 20.97
CA THR A 66 -1.16 16.99 20.54
C THR A 66 -2.23 17.73 19.75
N VAL A 67 -2.90 17.07 18.81
CA VAL A 67 -4.00 17.69 18.03
C VAL A 67 -5.16 18.07 18.93
N ALA A 68 -5.54 17.22 19.89
CA ALA A 68 -6.60 17.52 20.86
C ALA A 68 -6.25 18.76 21.71
N SER A 69 -5.05 18.78 22.28
CA SER A 69 -4.54 19.88 23.11
C SER A 69 -4.45 21.20 22.33
N ILE A 70 -3.85 21.19 21.13
CA ILE A 70 -3.71 22.42 20.34
C ILE A 70 -5.06 22.88 19.79
N ASN A 71 -5.97 21.97 19.42
CA ASN A 71 -7.35 22.35 19.06
C ASN A 71 -8.05 23.05 20.23
N HIS A 72 -7.87 22.57 21.47
CA HIS A 72 -8.41 23.20 22.67
C HIS A 72 -7.83 24.61 22.86
N VAL A 73 -6.51 24.77 22.77
CA VAL A 73 -5.81 26.06 22.87
C VAL A 73 -6.25 27.03 21.77
N ASN A 74 -6.35 26.58 20.52
CA ASN A 74 -6.82 27.40 19.40
C ASN A 74 -8.26 27.87 19.62
N LYS A 75 -9.13 27.00 20.16
CA LYS A 75 -10.51 27.37 20.52
C LYS A 75 -10.52 28.46 21.60
N GLN A 76 -9.73 28.33 22.65
CA GLN A 76 -9.60 29.35 23.71
C GLN A 76 -9.07 30.69 23.17
N ARG A 77 -8.18 30.66 22.17
CA ARG A 77 -7.64 31.85 21.49
C ARG A 77 -8.54 32.44 20.41
N GLY A 78 -9.77 31.94 20.27
CA GLY A 78 -10.72 32.38 19.24
C GLY A 78 -10.26 32.08 17.80
N ASN A 79 -9.57 30.95 17.59
CA ASN A 79 -9.04 30.47 16.30
C ASN A 79 -8.16 31.48 15.56
N ARG A 80 -7.48 32.36 16.30
CA ARG A 80 -6.54 33.32 15.71
C ARG A 80 -5.26 32.61 15.25
N PRO A 81 -4.71 32.94 14.07
CA PRO A 81 -3.43 32.38 13.62
C PRO A 81 -2.30 32.74 14.58
N TRP A 82 -1.38 31.80 14.79
CA TRP A 82 -0.19 32.03 15.62
C TRP A 82 0.70 33.10 14.99
N ALA A 83 1.41 33.90 15.81
CA ALA A 83 2.23 35.01 15.30
C ALA A 83 3.29 34.53 14.29
N PHE A 84 3.94 33.39 14.57
CA PHE A 84 4.95 32.81 13.68
C PHE A 84 4.36 32.36 12.33
N SER A 85 3.08 31.97 12.26
CA SER A 85 2.48 31.49 11.01
C SER A 85 2.19 32.61 10.00
N LYS A 86 2.33 33.87 10.41
CA LYS A 86 2.26 35.04 9.51
C LYS A 86 3.61 35.41 8.89
N THR A 87 4.72 34.87 9.41
CA THR A 87 6.08 35.20 8.94
C THR A 87 6.32 34.73 7.51
N LYS A 88 7.21 35.42 6.77
CA LYS A 88 7.65 34.97 5.44
C LYS A 88 8.31 33.58 5.51
N ALA A 89 9.09 33.32 6.57
CA ALA A 89 9.73 32.03 6.81
C ALA A 89 8.72 30.89 6.86
N PHE A 90 7.61 31.04 7.60
CA PHE A 90 6.57 30.02 7.66
C PHE A 90 5.88 29.80 6.31
N LYS A 91 5.62 30.87 5.54
CA LYS A 91 5.05 30.73 4.19
C LYS A 91 5.98 29.96 3.25
N ILE A 92 7.28 30.28 3.26
CA ILE A 92 8.31 29.57 2.48
C ILE A 92 8.37 28.10 2.92
N PHE A 93 8.36 27.83 4.24
CA PHE A 93 8.32 26.47 4.77
C PHE A 93 7.13 25.67 4.25
N VAL A 94 5.92 26.23 4.28
CA VAL A 94 4.71 25.55 3.77
C VAL A 94 4.84 25.25 2.27
N ILE A 95 5.38 26.18 1.48
CA ILE A 95 5.63 25.96 0.05
C ILE A 95 6.64 24.82 -0.15
N LEU A 96 7.79 24.86 0.53
CA LEU A 96 8.84 23.84 0.42
C LEU A 96 8.33 22.47 0.88
N HIS A 97 7.59 22.41 1.99
CA HIS A 97 6.95 21.20 2.49
C HIS A 97 6.02 20.57 1.45
N ASN A 98 5.16 21.39 0.83
CA ASN A 98 4.25 20.92 -0.20
C ASN A 98 4.98 20.43 -1.46
N VAL A 99 5.97 21.19 -1.93
CA VAL A 99 6.80 20.79 -3.09
C VAL A 99 7.54 19.49 -2.83
N PHE A 100 8.14 19.35 -1.65
CA PHE A 100 8.83 18.13 -1.24
C PHE A 100 7.91 16.92 -1.31
N LEU A 101 6.72 17.01 -0.70
CA LEU A 101 5.77 15.90 -0.71
C LEU A 101 5.21 15.59 -2.12
N THR A 102 5.08 16.58 -3.00
CA THR A 102 4.72 16.34 -4.41
C THR A 102 5.80 15.54 -5.14
N VAL A 103 7.05 16.00 -5.05
CA VAL A 103 8.19 15.33 -5.71
C VAL A 103 8.38 13.93 -5.16
N TYR A 104 8.32 13.79 -3.83
CA TYR A 104 8.40 12.50 -3.15
C TYR A 104 7.28 11.54 -3.57
N SER A 105 6.02 12.03 -3.65
CA SER A 105 4.89 11.19 -4.07
C SER A 105 5.03 10.74 -5.52
N LEU A 106 5.48 11.62 -6.42
CA LEU A 106 5.76 11.28 -7.82
C LEU A 106 6.88 10.26 -7.96
N TRP A 107 7.98 10.44 -7.22
CA TRP A 107 9.10 9.52 -7.21
C TRP A 107 8.69 8.14 -6.68
N THR A 108 7.96 8.10 -5.57
CA THR A 108 7.45 6.85 -4.99
C THR A 108 6.49 6.15 -5.94
N PHE A 109 5.60 6.90 -6.61
CA PHE A 109 4.69 6.34 -7.61
C PHE A 109 5.44 5.75 -8.80
N ALA A 110 6.38 6.49 -9.39
CA ALA A 110 7.17 6.03 -10.52
C ALA A 110 8.00 4.79 -10.16
N GLY A 111 8.65 4.80 -9.00
CA GLY A 111 9.42 3.67 -8.48
C GLY A 111 8.56 2.43 -8.22
N MET A 112 7.40 2.59 -7.57
CA MET A 112 6.46 1.49 -7.34
C MET A 112 5.85 0.96 -8.64
N ALA A 113 5.51 1.84 -9.59
CA ALA A 113 4.99 1.43 -10.90
C ALA A 113 6.04 0.64 -11.68
N GLN A 114 7.30 1.07 -11.64
CA GLN A 114 8.42 0.35 -12.24
C GLN A 114 8.66 -1.01 -11.57
N ALA A 115 8.69 -1.05 -10.23
CA ALA A 115 8.85 -2.31 -9.48
C ALA A 115 7.72 -3.30 -9.78
N PHE A 116 6.49 -2.80 -9.89
CA PHE A 116 5.32 -3.59 -10.26
C PHE A 116 5.40 -4.11 -11.69
N TYR A 117 5.73 -3.25 -12.66
CA TYR A 117 5.94 -3.64 -14.06
C TYR A 117 7.03 -4.70 -14.20
N GLN A 118 8.16 -4.53 -13.50
CA GLN A 118 9.26 -5.49 -13.46
C GLN A 118 8.91 -6.79 -12.74
N SER A 119 7.79 -6.86 -12.01
CA SER A 119 7.36 -8.10 -11.36
C SER A 119 6.41 -8.92 -12.22
N TRP A 120 5.87 -8.33 -13.30
CA TRP A 120 4.88 -9.00 -14.15
C TRP A 120 5.47 -10.25 -14.83
N PRO A 121 4.71 -11.37 -14.93
CA PRO A 121 5.17 -12.57 -15.61
C PRO A 121 5.32 -12.36 -17.12
N ASP A 122 6.22 -13.13 -17.75
CA ASP A 122 6.43 -13.08 -19.19
C ASP A 122 5.18 -13.58 -19.93
N ARG A 123 4.77 -12.86 -20.99
CA ARG A 123 3.51 -13.12 -21.73
C ARG A 123 3.42 -14.52 -22.37
N ALA A 124 4.55 -15.21 -22.51
CA ALA A 124 4.68 -16.48 -23.20
C ALA A 124 4.38 -17.71 -22.32
N GLU A 125 4.24 -17.57 -21.00
CA GLU A 125 4.04 -18.71 -20.11
C GLU A 125 2.60 -19.25 -20.18
N LYS A 126 2.46 -20.58 -20.35
CA LYS A 126 1.19 -21.28 -20.66
C LYS A 126 0.14 -21.28 -19.53
N HIS A 127 0.34 -20.50 -18.46
CA HIS A 127 -0.54 -20.36 -17.29
C HIS A 127 -0.73 -18.90 -16.84
N ASN A 128 -0.87 -17.99 -17.80
CA ASN A 128 -0.86 -16.54 -17.60
C ASN A 128 -1.66 -16.03 -16.39
N PHE A 129 -2.92 -16.45 -16.20
CA PHE A 129 -3.75 -15.85 -15.13
C PHE A 129 -3.39 -16.37 -13.73
N VAL A 130 -3.07 -17.66 -13.58
CA VAL A 130 -2.64 -18.21 -12.28
C VAL A 130 -1.27 -17.67 -11.89
N ASN A 131 -0.38 -17.47 -12.86
CA ASN A 131 0.93 -16.87 -12.63
C ASN A 131 0.83 -15.41 -12.15
N VAL A 132 -0.11 -14.63 -12.71
CA VAL A 132 -0.39 -13.27 -12.22
C VAL A 132 -0.92 -13.30 -10.79
N VAL A 133 -1.84 -14.22 -10.46
CA VAL A 133 -2.36 -14.36 -9.09
C VAL A 133 -1.24 -14.77 -8.12
N ASP A 134 -0.39 -15.73 -8.49
CA ASP A 134 0.77 -16.14 -7.68
C ASP A 134 1.74 -14.99 -7.44
N MET A 135 2.06 -14.20 -8.46
CA MET A 135 2.93 -13.02 -8.35
C MET A 135 2.34 -11.97 -7.41
N LEU A 136 1.03 -11.71 -7.52
CA LEU A 136 0.34 -10.75 -6.68
C LEU A 136 0.25 -11.23 -5.22
N CYS A 137 0.00 -12.52 -5.00
CA CYS A 137 -0.18 -13.08 -3.67
C CYS A 137 1.13 -13.36 -2.93
N LYS A 138 2.18 -13.77 -3.65
CA LYS A 138 3.49 -14.13 -3.08
C LYS A 138 4.55 -13.12 -3.53
N VAL A 139 4.91 -12.21 -2.64
CA VAL A 139 5.84 -11.11 -2.94
C VAL A 139 7.32 -11.45 -2.77
N ASN A 140 7.67 -12.59 -2.17
CA ASN A 140 9.04 -13.00 -1.84
C ASN A 140 9.54 -14.17 -2.71
N GLY A 141 10.83 -14.13 -3.08
CA GLY A 141 11.53 -15.16 -3.87
C GLY A 141 11.70 -14.82 -5.36
N PRO A 142 12.21 -15.76 -6.17
CA PRO A 142 12.42 -15.59 -7.60
C PRO A 142 11.13 -15.50 -8.43
N ARG A 143 11.24 -14.91 -9.63
CA ARG A 143 10.15 -14.89 -10.62
C ARG A 143 9.72 -16.31 -11.03
N GLY A 144 8.43 -16.46 -11.34
CA GLY A 144 7.87 -17.65 -11.98
C GLY A 144 6.98 -18.44 -11.04
N LEU A 145 6.01 -19.12 -11.65
CA LEU A 145 5.02 -19.93 -10.94
C LEU A 145 5.70 -21.06 -10.16
N GLY A 146 5.45 -21.14 -8.84
CA GLY A 146 6.04 -22.16 -7.96
C GLY A 146 7.45 -21.86 -7.44
N ASN A 147 8.07 -20.75 -7.86
CA ASN A 147 9.36 -20.31 -7.33
C ASN A 147 9.22 -19.40 -6.11
N ALA A 148 8.00 -19.09 -5.66
CA ALA A 148 7.78 -18.25 -4.47
C ALA A 148 8.44 -18.85 -3.22
N ALA A 149 9.03 -17.98 -2.40
CA ALA A 149 9.39 -18.34 -1.03
C ALA A 149 8.16 -18.16 -0.13
N ILE A 150 7.74 -19.24 0.52
CA ILE A 150 6.51 -19.31 1.32
C ILE A 150 6.91 -19.61 2.76
N TYR A 151 6.30 -18.90 3.71
CA TYR A 151 6.54 -19.15 5.14
C TYR A 151 5.62 -20.26 5.65
N ASP A 152 6.18 -21.39 6.06
CA ASP A 152 5.43 -22.46 6.70
C ASP A 152 5.25 -22.14 8.19
N ARG A 153 4.00 -21.84 8.57
CA ARG A 153 3.64 -21.54 9.95
C ARG A 153 3.83 -22.72 10.89
N ASN A 154 3.58 -23.95 10.45
CA ASN A 154 3.63 -25.12 11.31
C ASN A 154 5.08 -25.51 11.62
N ALA A 155 5.97 -25.27 10.66
CA ALA A 155 7.38 -25.58 10.81
C ALA A 155 8.26 -24.37 11.17
N GLU A 156 7.64 -23.19 11.34
CA GLU A 156 8.25 -21.90 11.67
C GLU A 156 9.48 -21.55 10.82
N LYS A 157 9.42 -21.85 9.52
CA LYS A 157 10.54 -21.63 8.59
C LYS A 157 10.06 -21.24 7.21
N TRP A 158 10.91 -20.51 6.49
CA TRP A 158 10.70 -20.32 5.07
C TRP A 158 10.94 -21.64 4.33
N THR A 159 10.17 -21.83 3.26
CA THR A 159 10.28 -22.99 2.38
C THR A 159 10.20 -22.52 0.94
N MET A 160 10.91 -23.22 0.07
CA MET A 160 10.80 -23.06 -1.38
C MET A 160 10.45 -24.41 -1.96
N MET A 161 9.55 -24.41 -2.94
CA MET A 161 9.08 -25.64 -3.56
C MET A 161 9.92 -26.07 -4.75
N SER A 162 10.48 -25.09 -5.46
CA SER A 162 11.28 -25.34 -6.63
C SER A 162 12.62 -25.95 -6.22
N PRO A 163 13.00 -27.12 -6.75
CA PRO A 163 14.30 -27.72 -6.46
C PRO A 163 15.46 -26.94 -7.09
N LEU A 164 15.17 -25.98 -7.98
CA LEU A 164 16.14 -25.16 -8.68
C LEU A 164 16.64 -23.98 -7.85
N TYR A 165 15.90 -23.60 -6.81
CA TYR A 165 16.21 -22.43 -5.99
C TYR A 165 16.30 -22.83 -4.52
N THR A 166 17.24 -22.20 -3.82
CA THR A 166 17.48 -22.42 -2.40
C THR A 166 17.28 -21.14 -1.63
N LEU A 167 16.87 -21.25 -0.37
CA LEU A 167 16.87 -20.11 0.54
C LEU A 167 18.30 -19.63 0.78
N GLY A 168 18.44 -18.36 1.19
CA GLY A 168 19.72 -17.79 1.58
C GLY A 168 20.32 -18.47 2.82
N PRO A 169 21.56 -18.12 3.20
CA PRO A 169 22.31 -18.78 4.28
C PRO A 169 21.60 -18.84 5.64
N ASP A 170 20.78 -17.83 5.96
CA ASP A 170 20.04 -17.74 7.23
C ASP A 170 18.67 -18.44 7.18
N GLY A 171 18.36 -19.20 6.12
CA GLY A 171 17.05 -19.84 5.94
C GLY A 171 15.92 -18.85 5.62
N VAL A 172 16.25 -17.67 5.08
CA VAL A 172 15.32 -16.65 4.62
C VAL A 172 15.40 -16.51 3.09
N PRO A 173 14.38 -15.95 2.42
CA PRO A 173 14.44 -15.67 0.98
C PRO A 173 15.70 -14.87 0.63
N ASP A 174 16.40 -15.27 -0.42
CA ASP A 174 17.68 -14.64 -0.77
C ASP A 174 17.42 -13.19 -1.22
N PRO A 175 18.12 -12.18 -0.65
CA PRO A 175 17.97 -10.79 -1.08
C PRO A 175 18.37 -10.57 -2.55
N THR A 176 19.18 -11.47 -3.14
CA THR A 176 19.58 -11.41 -4.54
C THR A 176 18.51 -11.95 -5.50
N ASP A 177 17.46 -12.59 -4.98
CA ASP A 177 16.36 -13.11 -5.80
C ASP A 177 15.65 -11.99 -6.56
N VAL A 178 15.57 -12.14 -7.87
CA VAL A 178 14.96 -11.14 -8.76
C VAL A 178 13.57 -11.54 -9.24
N GLY A 179 12.69 -10.55 -9.26
CA GLY A 179 11.50 -10.54 -10.11
C GLY A 179 10.18 -10.66 -9.37
N ARG A 180 10.18 -10.83 -8.04
CA ARG A 180 8.99 -10.57 -7.21
C ARG A 180 9.05 -9.20 -6.56
N LEU A 181 7.87 -8.73 -6.18
CA LEU A 181 7.62 -7.33 -5.85
C LEU A 181 8.38 -6.83 -4.62
N TRP A 182 8.64 -7.69 -3.62
CA TRP A 182 9.34 -7.32 -2.39
C TRP A 182 10.76 -6.81 -2.67
N ASN A 183 11.60 -7.66 -3.26
CA ASN A 183 13.00 -7.33 -3.60
C ASN A 183 13.11 -6.29 -4.72
N LYS A 184 12.13 -6.23 -5.63
CA LYS A 184 12.16 -5.26 -6.75
C LYS A 184 11.90 -3.82 -6.32
N GLY A 185 11.25 -3.60 -5.18
CA GLY A 185 11.09 -2.24 -4.67
C GLY A 185 10.08 -2.09 -3.54
N LEU A 186 9.15 -3.03 -3.33
CA LEU A 186 8.13 -2.88 -2.29
C LEU A 186 8.74 -2.83 -0.89
N ALA A 187 9.83 -3.56 -0.61
CA ALA A 187 10.53 -3.47 0.67
C ALA A 187 11.11 -2.06 0.90
N PHE A 188 11.72 -1.47 -0.13
CA PHE A 188 12.36 -0.15 -0.05
C PHE A 188 11.34 0.99 -0.09
N PHE A 189 10.58 1.10 -1.19
CA PHE A 189 9.57 2.15 -1.38
C PHE A 189 8.42 2.02 -0.39
N GLY A 190 7.99 0.79 -0.05
CA GLY A 190 6.95 0.59 0.95
C GLY A 190 7.39 1.07 2.34
N TRP A 191 8.65 0.84 2.72
CA TRP A 191 9.15 1.33 4.00
C TRP A 191 9.36 2.84 4.03
N LEU A 192 9.84 3.44 2.94
CA LEU A 192 9.88 4.91 2.83
C LEU A 192 8.48 5.52 2.85
N PHE A 193 7.53 4.89 2.16
CA PHE A 193 6.13 5.29 2.18
C PHE A 193 5.54 5.21 3.59
N TYR A 194 5.89 4.18 4.37
CA TYR A 194 5.58 4.11 5.80
C TYR A 194 6.12 5.32 6.56
N LEU A 195 7.41 5.66 6.40
CA LEU A 195 7.98 6.83 7.05
C LEU A 195 7.31 8.14 6.65
N SER A 196 6.90 8.25 5.38
CA SER A 196 6.23 9.44 4.88
C SER A 196 4.90 9.72 5.62
N LYS A 197 4.22 8.69 6.15
CA LYS A 197 3.00 8.87 6.94
C LYS A 197 3.24 9.58 8.27
N PHE A 198 4.43 9.42 8.85
CA PHE A 198 4.83 10.23 10.01
C PHE A 198 5.13 11.67 9.62
N TYR A 199 5.74 11.89 8.45
CA TYR A 199 6.04 13.23 7.95
C TYR A 199 4.77 14.00 7.52
N GLU A 200 3.76 13.32 6.97
CA GLU A 200 2.46 13.91 6.60
C GLU A 200 1.71 14.56 7.78
N VAL A 201 2.05 14.22 9.03
CA VAL A 201 1.51 14.89 10.23
C VAL A 201 1.79 16.39 10.25
N ILE A 202 2.86 16.83 9.57
CA ILE A 202 3.20 18.24 9.43
C ILE A 202 2.07 19.01 8.72
N ASP A 203 1.30 18.40 7.81
CA ASP A 203 0.11 19.03 7.21
C ASP A 203 -0.91 19.41 8.30
N THR A 204 -1.10 18.56 9.31
CA THR A 204 -1.94 18.86 10.47
C THR A 204 -1.33 19.97 11.33
N ALA A 205 -0.02 19.93 11.57
CA ALA A 205 0.68 20.97 12.33
C ALA A 205 0.57 22.35 11.66
N ILE A 206 0.68 22.43 10.33
CA ILE A 206 0.51 23.65 9.53
C ILE A 206 -0.92 24.21 9.69
N ILE A 207 -1.94 23.35 9.66
CA ILE A 207 -3.35 23.76 9.87
C ILE A 207 -3.54 24.34 11.26
N LEU A 208 -3.04 23.64 12.28
CA LEU A 208 -3.12 24.09 13.68
C LEU A 208 -2.36 25.40 13.92
N ALA A 209 -1.18 25.58 13.32
CA ALA A 209 -0.39 26.81 13.38
C ALA A 209 -1.10 28.00 12.73
N LYS A 210 -1.90 27.76 11.68
CA LYS A 210 -2.77 28.77 11.06
C LYS A 210 -4.00 29.11 11.93
N GLY A 211 -4.13 28.54 13.13
CA GLY A 211 -5.24 28.77 14.05
C GLY A 211 -6.52 28.04 13.66
N LYS A 212 -6.48 27.19 12.62
CA LYS A 212 -7.62 26.42 12.17
C LYS A 212 -7.74 25.15 13.03
N LYS A 213 -8.97 24.71 13.25
CA LYS A 213 -9.25 23.43 13.89
C LYS A 213 -8.88 22.29 12.92
N SER A 214 -8.07 21.35 13.37
CA SER A 214 -7.87 20.09 12.64
C SER A 214 -9.14 19.25 12.74
N SER A 215 -9.64 18.76 11.59
CA SER A 215 -10.83 17.91 11.55
C SER A 215 -10.54 16.55 12.19
N THR A 216 -11.54 15.96 12.85
CA THR A 216 -11.45 14.59 13.37
C THR A 216 -11.15 13.60 12.24
N LEU A 217 -11.64 13.86 11.03
CA LEU A 217 -11.35 13.06 9.84
C LEU A 217 -9.86 13.05 9.52
N GLN A 218 -9.19 14.20 9.61
CA GLN A 218 -7.77 14.31 9.32
C GLN A 218 -6.94 13.58 10.39
N THR A 219 -7.28 13.76 11.66
CA THR A 219 -6.62 13.05 12.76
C THR A 219 -6.81 11.54 12.66
N TYR A 220 -8.04 11.08 12.41
CA TYR A 220 -8.37 9.67 12.20
C TYR A 220 -7.61 9.10 11.01
N HIS A 221 -7.58 9.83 9.90
CA HIS A 221 -6.90 9.41 8.68
C HIS A 221 -5.39 9.25 8.87
N HIS A 222 -4.69 10.27 9.40
CA HIS A 222 -3.24 10.19 9.59
C HIS A 222 -2.86 9.13 10.62
N ALA A 223 -3.57 9.06 11.76
CA ALA A 223 -3.29 8.05 12.80
C ALA A 223 -3.55 6.62 12.29
N GLY A 224 -4.68 6.39 11.64
CA GLY A 224 -5.03 5.08 11.10
C GLY A 224 -4.12 4.65 9.94
N ALA A 225 -3.75 5.58 9.05
CA ALA A 225 -2.80 5.31 7.97
C ALA A 225 -1.43 4.85 8.49
N MET A 226 -0.92 5.43 9.59
CA MET A 226 0.34 4.97 10.21
C MET A 226 0.24 3.51 10.68
N MET A 227 -0.85 3.15 11.37
CA MET A 227 -1.06 1.80 11.89
C MET A 227 -1.27 0.77 10.78
N CYS A 228 -2.09 1.13 9.78
CA CYS A 228 -2.36 0.29 8.62
C CYS A 228 -1.10 0.01 7.79
N MET A 229 -0.30 1.05 7.57
CA MET A 229 0.95 0.94 6.82
C MET A 229 2.01 0.15 7.59
N TRP A 230 2.10 0.37 8.92
CA TRP A 230 2.95 -0.43 9.79
C TRP A 230 2.61 -1.92 9.70
N ALA A 231 1.34 -2.30 9.89
CA ALA A 231 0.92 -3.69 9.87
C ALA A 231 1.23 -4.34 8.51
N GLY A 232 0.99 -3.63 7.41
CA GLY A 232 1.30 -4.11 6.06
C GLY A 232 2.79 -4.40 5.84
N MET A 233 3.67 -3.49 6.25
CA MET A 233 5.13 -3.67 6.11
C MET A 233 5.70 -4.68 7.10
N ARG A 234 5.27 -4.63 8.38
CA ARG A 234 5.76 -5.52 9.45
C ARG A 234 5.47 -6.99 9.15
N TYR A 235 4.27 -7.28 8.65
CA TYR A 235 3.85 -8.65 8.31
C TYR A 235 4.05 -9.00 6.83
N MET A 236 4.65 -8.10 6.04
CA MET A 236 4.90 -8.31 4.60
C MET A 236 3.63 -8.74 3.86
N ALA A 237 2.51 -8.07 4.17
CA ALA A 237 1.22 -8.37 3.58
C ALA A 237 1.22 -7.89 2.13
N ALA A 238 1.08 -8.82 1.20
CA ALA A 238 1.10 -8.54 -0.23
C ALA A 238 0.27 -7.31 -0.68
N PRO A 239 -1.01 -7.13 -0.27
CA PRO A 239 -1.83 -6.03 -0.78
C PRO A 239 -1.35 -4.62 -0.38
N ILE A 240 -0.30 -4.48 0.43
CA ILE A 240 0.26 -3.17 0.80
C ILE A 240 0.78 -2.38 -0.41
N TRP A 241 1.14 -3.07 -1.50
CA TRP A 241 1.50 -2.41 -2.76
C TRP A 241 0.35 -1.59 -3.35
N ILE A 242 -0.90 -2.03 -3.17
CA ILE A 242 -2.10 -1.31 -3.66
C ILE A 242 -2.15 0.06 -2.99
N PHE A 243 -1.94 0.06 -1.67
CA PHE A 243 -1.93 1.30 -0.92
C PHE A 243 -0.77 2.20 -1.36
N ALA A 244 0.46 1.70 -1.40
CA ALA A 244 1.63 2.48 -1.79
C ALA A 244 1.51 3.06 -3.21
N LEU A 245 1.10 2.24 -4.20
CA LEU A 245 1.01 2.65 -5.60
C LEU A 245 -0.13 3.65 -5.84
N PHE A 246 -1.36 3.32 -5.48
CA PHE A 246 -2.49 4.19 -5.79
C PHE A 246 -2.52 5.43 -4.89
N ASN A 247 -2.14 5.33 -3.61
CA ASN A 247 -2.12 6.52 -2.76
C ASN A 247 -1.00 7.47 -3.14
N SER A 248 0.20 6.99 -3.51
CA SER A 248 1.24 7.88 -4.05
C SER A 248 0.80 8.53 -5.35
N ALA A 249 0.09 7.82 -6.24
CA ALA A 249 -0.50 8.40 -7.44
C ALA A 249 -1.54 9.50 -7.13
N ILE A 250 -2.48 9.23 -6.22
CA ILE A 250 -3.50 10.20 -5.83
C ILE A 250 -2.87 11.40 -5.09
N HIS A 251 -1.90 11.20 -4.21
CA HIS A 251 -1.20 12.29 -3.53
C HIS A 251 -0.36 13.12 -4.50
N ALA A 252 0.32 12.47 -5.46
CA ALA A 252 1.02 13.15 -6.54
C ALA A 252 0.05 13.97 -7.38
N MET A 253 -1.06 13.39 -7.85
CA MET A 253 -2.07 14.10 -8.63
C MET A 253 -2.74 15.20 -7.81
N MET A 254 -3.10 14.96 -6.54
CA MET A 254 -3.72 15.95 -5.68
C MET A 254 -2.82 17.18 -5.55
N ARG A 255 -1.53 16.96 -5.27
CA ARG A 255 -0.59 18.07 -5.13
C ARG A 255 -0.13 18.66 -6.45
N VAL A 256 -0.10 17.91 -7.55
CA VAL A 256 0.16 18.46 -8.88
C VAL A 256 -1.02 19.32 -9.32
N VAL A 257 -2.25 18.88 -9.09
CA VAL A 257 -3.47 19.67 -9.35
C VAL A 257 -3.51 20.90 -8.45
N GLU A 258 -3.21 20.78 -7.16
CA GLU A 258 -3.09 21.91 -6.24
C GLU A 258 -1.95 22.84 -6.65
N LYS A 259 -0.78 22.31 -7.03
CA LYS A 259 0.34 23.13 -7.48
C LYS A 259 0.12 23.71 -8.87
N LEU A 260 -0.68 23.11 -9.74
CA LEU A 260 -1.15 23.75 -10.97
C LEU A 260 -2.11 24.89 -10.62
N THR A 261 -2.95 24.69 -9.60
CA THR A 261 -3.82 25.74 -9.01
C THR A 261 -3.02 26.85 -8.29
N ASP A 262 -1.84 26.56 -7.76
CA ASP A 262 -0.97 27.53 -7.06
C ASP A 262 0.14 28.12 -7.94
N LEU A 263 0.61 27.39 -8.95
CA LEU A 263 1.44 27.91 -10.03
C LEU A 263 0.64 28.93 -10.80
N GLU A 264 -0.67 28.74 -10.94
CA GLU A 264 -1.57 29.83 -11.28
C GLU A 264 -1.24 31.05 -10.40
N TYR A 265 -1.26 31.02 -9.06
CA TYR A 265 -0.95 32.20 -8.22
C TYR A 265 0.51 32.72 -8.26
N PHE A 266 1.52 31.88 -8.52
CA PHE A 266 2.92 32.32 -8.67
C PHE A 266 3.24 32.83 -10.09
N TYR A 267 2.64 32.22 -11.12
CA TYR A 267 2.72 32.59 -12.53
C TYR A 267 1.79 33.78 -12.86
N TYR A 268 0.69 33.98 -12.12
CA TYR A 268 -0.19 35.15 -12.18
C TYR A 268 0.52 36.44 -11.76
N THR A 269 1.67 36.35 -11.09
CA THR A 269 2.52 37.52 -10.80
C THR A 269 3.50 37.81 -11.95
N LEU A 270 3.66 36.91 -12.93
CA LEU A 270 4.67 37.00 -14.00
C LEU A 270 4.12 36.97 -15.43
N THR A 271 2.97 36.38 -15.77
CA THR A 271 2.43 36.46 -17.15
C THR A 271 0.94 36.14 -17.24
N ALA A 272 0.21 37.00 -17.95
CA ALA A 272 -1.24 37.08 -18.08
C ALA A 272 -1.92 35.89 -18.79
N LEU A 273 -2.29 34.84 -18.04
CA LEU A 273 -3.20 33.78 -18.51
C LEU A 273 -4.24 33.42 -17.44
N SER A 274 -5.38 34.10 -17.49
CA SER A 274 -6.58 33.94 -16.63
C SER A 274 -7.35 32.64 -16.92
N VAL A 275 -6.94 31.52 -16.34
CA VAL A 275 -7.76 30.32 -16.20
C VAL A 275 -8.05 30.08 -14.72
N ARG A 276 -9.34 30.15 -14.33
CA ARG A 276 -9.84 29.79 -13.00
C ARG A 276 -10.04 28.27 -13.00
N VAL A 277 -9.31 27.51 -12.17
CA VAL A 277 -9.50 26.05 -12.07
C VAL A 277 -10.98 25.69 -11.93
N PRO A 278 -11.57 24.98 -12.91
CA PRO A 278 -12.97 24.63 -12.86
C PRO A 278 -13.24 23.70 -11.68
N PHE A 279 -14.37 23.92 -11.00
CA PHE A 279 -14.84 23.10 -9.87
C PHE A 279 -14.87 21.59 -10.19
N SER A 280 -15.00 21.25 -11.47
CA SER A 280 -14.90 19.89 -12.01
C SER A 280 -13.60 19.17 -11.65
N ILE A 281 -12.46 19.87 -11.59
CA ILE A 281 -11.16 19.25 -11.25
C ILE A 281 -11.12 18.89 -9.76
N LYS A 282 -11.61 19.76 -8.87
CA LYS A 282 -11.74 19.46 -7.43
C LYS A 282 -12.71 18.30 -7.18
N ARG A 283 -13.80 18.24 -7.95
CA ARG A 283 -14.74 17.11 -7.94
C ARG A 283 -14.06 15.82 -8.40
N SER A 284 -13.34 15.85 -9.53
CA SER A 284 -12.63 14.69 -10.08
C SER A 284 -11.64 14.11 -9.08
N LEU A 285 -10.90 14.95 -8.35
CA LEU A 285 -9.95 14.54 -7.33
C LEU A 285 -10.62 13.78 -6.18
N THR A 286 -11.74 14.31 -5.67
CA THR A 286 -12.53 13.64 -4.63
C THR A 286 -13.13 12.32 -5.14
N THR A 287 -13.58 12.29 -6.40
CA THR A 287 -14.05 11.05 -7.04
C THR A 287 -12.92 10.01 -7.10
N MET A 288 -11.72 10.41 -7.54
CA MET A 288 -10.57 9.49 -7.61
C MET A 288 -10.18 8.94 -6.24
N GLN A 289 -10.24 9.75 -5.18
CA GLN A 289 -10.01 9.27 -3.80
C GLN A 289 -11.05 8.22 -3.37
N ILE A 290 -12.33 8.46 -3.66
CA ILE A 290 -13.40 7.50 -3.32
C ILE A 290 -13.25 6.22 -4.13
N THR A 291 -12.94 6.32 -5.42
CA THR A 291 -12.66 5.17 -6.28
C THR A 291 -11.45 4.39 -5.77
N GLN A 292 -10.39 5.07 -5.32
CA GLN A 292 -9.23 4.43 -4.70
C GLN A 292 -9.65 3.63 -3.46
N PHE A 293 -10.48 4.18 -2.58
CA PHE A 293 -10.91 3.47 -1.38
C PHE A 293 -11.81 2.28 -1.70
N LEU A 294 -12.79 2.42 -2.59
CA LEU A 294 -13.69 1.33 -2.95
C LEU A 294 -12.92 0.19 -3.63
N ILE A 295 -12.24 0.48 -4.73
CA ILE A 295 -11.50 -0.55 -5.49
C ILE A 295 -10.34 -1.10 -4.65
N GLY A 296 -9.58 -0.23 -3.99
CA GLY A 296 -8.44 -0.65 -3.18
C GLY A 296 -8.83 -1.54 -2.01
N THR A 297 -9.91 -1.22 -1.29
CA THR A 297 -10.40 -2.03 -0.17
C THR A 297 -10.95 -3.36 -0.65
N THR A 298 -11.74 -3.39 -1.73
CA THR A 298 -12.25 -4.65 -2.31
C THR A 298 -11.11 -5.54 -2.81
N LEU A 299 -10.12 -4.96 -3.50
CA LEU A 299 -8.96 -5.70 -3.96
C LEU A 299 -8.14 -6.23 -2.77
N ALA A 300 -7.86 -5.41 -1.76
CA ALA A 300 -7.13 -5.86 -0.56
C ALA A 300 -7.89 -6.97 0.18
N ALA A 301 -9.20 -6.83 0.36
CA ALA A 301 -10.05 -7.85 0.99
C ALA A 301 -10.05 -9.17 0.20
N SER A 302 -9.97 -9.12 -1.13
CA SER A 302 -9.97 -10.33 -1.97
C SER A 302 -8.81 -11.28 -1.65
N TYR A 303 -7.66 -10.77 -1.17
CA TYR A 303 -6.52 -11.61 -0.76
C TYR A 303 -6.85 -12.57 0.40
N LEU A 304 -7.85 -12.26 1.23
CA LEU A 304 -8.30 -13.16 2.29
C LEU A 304 -9.07 -14.37 1.74
N PHE A 305 -9.67 -14.24 0.56
CA PHE A 305 -10.57 -15.25 0.00
C PHE A 305 -10.01 -15.98 -1.23
N ILE A 306 -8.97 -15.44 -1.87
CA ILE A 306 -8.38 -16.04 -3.07
C ILE A 306 -7.41 -17.16 -2.68
N SER A 307 -7.58 -18.31 -3.34
CA SER A 307 -6.66 -19.44 -3.34
C SER A 307 -6.44 -19.90 -4.77
N TYR A 308 -5.30 -20.52 -5.07
CA TYR A 308 -4.99 -21.00 -6.42
C TYR A 308 -4.28 -22.34 -6.36
N THR A 309 -4.50 -23.18 -7.37
CA THR A 309 -3.98 -24.53 -7.47
C THR A 309 -3.19 -24.65 -8.75
N PHE A 310 -2.00 -25.25 -8.70
CA PHE A 310 -1.20 -25.57 -9.88
C PHE A 310 -0.39 -26.85 -9.66
N PRO A 311 -0.03 -27.59 -10.73
CA PRO A 311 0.78 -28.79 -10.61
C PRO A 311 2.22 -28.43 -10.27
N VAL A 312 2.73 -29.00 -9.18
CA VAL A 312 4.12 -28.85 -8.73
C VAL A 312 4.91 -30.15 -8.93
N PRO A 313 6.18 -30.08 -9.34
CA PRO A 313 7.04 -31.27 -9.43
C PRO A 313 7.45 -31.71 -8.01
N VAL A 314 7.01 -32.89 -7.60
CA VAL A 314 7.35 -33.50 -6.30
C VAL A 314 8.22 -34.73 -6.53
N LEU A 315 9.29 -34.86 -5.75
CA LEU A 315 10.17 -36.02 -5.77
C LEU A 315 9.47 -37.18 -5.06
N HIS A 316 9.19 -38.26 -5.80
CA HIS A 316 8.72 -39.50 -5.21
C HIS A 316 9.84 -40.55 -5.28
N PRO A 317 10.19 -41.20 -4.15
CA PRO A 317 11.05 -42.36 -4.18
C PRO A 317 10.28 -43.49 -4.86
N VAL A 318 10.67 -43.83 -6.08
CA VAL A 318 10.13 -45.02 -6.74
C VAL A 318 11.02 -46.16 -6.29
N ALA A 319 10.45 -47.10 -5.54
CA ALA A 319 11.07 -48.40 -5.40
C ALA A 319 11.21 -48.95 -6.82
N LEU A 320 12.45 -49.22 -7.26
CA LEU A 320 12.67 -50.01 -8.48
C LEU A 320 11.72 -51.19 -8.38
N SER A 321 10.81 -51.33 -9.35
CA SER A 321 9.95 -52.50 -9.49
C SER A 321 10.81 -53.70 -9.16
N PRO A 322 10.45 -54.52 -8.17
CA PRO A 322 11.37 -55.53 -7.68
C PRO A 322 11.82 -56.29 -8.91
N LEU A 323 13.13 -56.44 -9.05
CA LEU A 323 13.73 -57.22 -10.13
C LEU A 323 12.97 -58.55 -10.33
N ALA A 324 12.27 -59.05 -9.28
CA ALA A 324 11.18 -60.03 -9.29
C ALA A 324 10.18 -60.01 -10.47
N SER A 325 9.86 -58.90 -11.14
CA SER A 325 9.00 -58.96 -12.34
C SER A 325 9.78 -59.29 -13.62
N ALA A 326 11.09 -59.05 -13.65
CA ALA A 326 11.99 -59.41 -14.75
C ALA A 326 12.71 -60.75 -14.51
N ILE A 327 12.81 -61.20 -13.25
CA ILE A 327 13.53 -62.40 -12.85
C ILE A 327 12.92 -63.72 -13.37
N PRO A 328 11.59 -63.92 -13.45
CA PRO A 328 11.03 -65.15 -14.02
C PRO A 328 11.47 -65.38 -15.47
N GLY A 329 11.65 -64.32 -16.26
CA GLY A 329 12.18 -64.41 -17.63
C GLY A 329 13.71 -64.58 -17.69
N ALA A 330 14.45 -64.04 -16.72
CA ALA A 330 15.91 -64.19 -16.65
C ALA A 330 16.34 -65.58 -16.14
N LEU A 331 15.55 -66.19 -15.24
CA LEU A 331 15.80 -67.54 -14.71
C LEU A 331 15.47 -68.64 -15.72
N THR A 332 14.56 -68.40 -16.66
CA THR A 332 14.26 -69.33 -17.77
C THR A 332 15.23 -69.17 -18.93
N ALA A 333 15.87 -68.01 -19.07
CA ALA A 333 16.87 -67.73 -20.11
C ALA A 333 18.32 -68.05 -19.70
N ALA A 334 18.59 -68.27 -18.41
CA ALA A 334 19.93 -68.61 -17.93
C ALA A 334 20.19 -70.13 -18.08
N PRO A 335 21.13 -70.55 -18.95
CA PRO A 335 21.54 -71.95 -19.01
C PRO A 335 22.19 -72.33 -17.67
N ASN A 336 21.83 -73.51 -17.15
CA ASN A 336 22.42 -74.09 -15.93
C ASN A 336 23.95 -74.22 -15.96
N ASP A 337 24.58 -74.04 -17.12
CA ASP A 337 26.00 -74.32 -17.38
C ASP A 337 26.89 -73.08 -17.58
N THR A 338 26.42 -71.87 -17.21
CA THR A 338 27.33 -70.71 -17.22
C THR A 338 28.27 -70.78 -16.01
N ALA A 339 29.55 -71.04 -16.31
CA ALA A 339 30.71 -71.20 -15.42
C ALA A 339 31.03 -70.01 -14.47
N GLY A 340 30.07 -69.12 -14.20
CA GLY A 340 30.21 -67.90 -13.38
C GLY A 340 29.27 -67.79 -12.17
N GLY A 341 28.47 -68.81 -11.84
CA GLY A 341 27.79 -68.91 -10.54
C GLY A 341 26.72 -67.87 -10.20
N ILE A 342 26.11 -67.23 -11.21
CA ILE A 342 25.13 -66.15 -11.02
C ILE A 342 23.72 -66.69 -10.70
N GLY A 343 23.39 -67.90 -11.15
CA GLY A 343 22.06 -68.51 -10.98
C GLY A 343 21.57 -68.59 -9.52
N PRO A 344 22.36 -69.14 -8.58
CA PRO A 344 21.94 -69.21 -7.18
C PRO A 344 21.83 -67.83 -6.52
N TRP A 345 22.63 -66.85 -6.94
CA TRP A 345 22.54 -65.47 -6.47
C TRP A 345 21.23 -64.81 -6.95
N LEU A 346 20.86 -64.99 -8.23
CA LEU A 346 19.58 -64.54 -8.79
C LEU A 346 18.40 -65.18 -8.06
N LYS A 347 18.46 -66.49 -7.75
CA LYS A 347 17.44 -67.20 -6.97
C LYS A 347 17.27 -66.61 -5.56
N LYS A 348 18.38 -66.31 -4.87
CA LYS A 348 18.34 -65.64 -3.55
C LYS A 348 17.70 -64.26 -3.64
N LEU A 349 18.02 -63.48 -4.66
CA LEU A 349 17.48 -62.15 -4.88
C LEU A 349 15.97 -62.20 -5.23
N ALA A 350 15.55 -63.18 -6.04
CA ALA A 350 14.16 -63.46 -6.37
C ALA A 350 13.30 -63.75 -5.14
N LEU A 351 13.75 -64.68 -4.30
CA LEU A 351 13.04 -65.08 -3.08
C LEU A 351 12.95 -63.93 -2.08
N ARG A 352 14.00 -63.11 -1.94
CA ARG A 352 13.97 -61.91 -1.09
C ARG A 352 12.99 -60.87 -1.61
N ALA A 353 12.95 -60.68 -2.92
CA ALA A 353 12.05 -59.74 -3.58
C ALA A 353 10.58 -60.22 -3.55
N ALA A 354 10.34 -61.53 -3.49
CA ALA A 354 9.01 -62.13 -3.31
C ALA A 354 8.53 -62.15 -1.85
N GLY A 355 9.27 -61.53 -0.91
CA GLY A 355 8.93 -61.53 0.53
C GLY A 355 9.25 -62.84 1.26
N ALA A 356 9.81 -63.84 0.58
CA ALA A 356 10.21 -65.13 1.16
C ALA A 356 11.61 -65.07 1.77
N GLN A 357 11.82 -64.14 2.72
CA GLN A 357 13.14 -63.87 3.32
C GLN A 357 13.79 -65.10 3.95
N GLY A 358 13.02 -65.93 4.68
CA GLY A 358 13.55 -67.15 5.29
C GLY A 358 14.00 -68.21 4.27
N ILE A 359 13.35 -68.29 3.10
CA ILE A 359 13.73 -69.23 2.03
C ILE A 359 14.96 -68.70 1.29
N ALA A 360 15.05 -67.39 1.09
CA ALA A 360 16.19 -66.74 0.43
C ALA A 360 17.51 -66.95 1.18
N GLU A 361 17.46 -67.07 2.51
CA GLU A 361 18.67 -67.30 3.32
C GLU A 361 19.26 -68.68 3.11
N ASN A 362 18.42 -69.68 2.82
CA ASN A 362 18.82 -71.07 2.63
C ASN A 362 19.27 -71.42 1.20
N VAL A 363 19.41 -70.44 0.31
CA VAL A 363 19.92 -70.69 -1.05
C VAL A 363 21.44 -70.88 -1.01
N PRO A 364 21.97 -72.08 -1.34
CA PRO A 364 23.42 -72.29 -1.41
C PRO A 364 24.00 -71.64 -2.67
N ASN A 365 25.25 -71.20 -2.61
CA ASN A 365 26.03 -70.82 -3.78
C ASN A 365 26.43 -72.05 -4.61
N THR A 366 27.14 -71.86 -5.73
CA THR A 366 27.66 -72.95 -6.58
C THR A 366 28.57 -73.93 -5.84
N ASN A 367 29.15 -73.51 -4.71
CA ASN A 367 30.07 -74.31 -3.90
C ASN A 367 29.34 -75.01 -2.74
N GLY A 368 27.99 -75.04 -2.74
CA GLY A 368 27.19 -75.68 -1.70
C GLY A 368 27.18 -74.94 -0.35
N LYS A 369 27.78 -73.75 -0.25
CA LYS A 369 27.81 -72.94 0.97
C LYS A 369 26.71 -71.88 0.94
N LEU A 370 26.09 -71.58 2.08
CA LEU A 370 25.18 -70.44 2.17
C LEU A 370 25.93 -69.15 1.82
N PHE A 371 25.27 -68.25 1.09
CA PHE A 371 25.78 -66.90 0.85
C PHE A 371 25.95 -66.19 2.19
N GLY A 372 27.19 -65.90 2.59
CA GLY A 372 27.54 -65.20 3.81
C GLY A 372 27.09 -63.73 3.84
N ILE A 373 27.63 -62.97 4.79
CA ILE A 373 27.31 -61.54 5.04
C ILE A 373 27.40 -60.68 3.77
N ASP A 374 28.29 -61.03 2.83
CA ASP A 374 28.47 -60.34 1.56
C ASP A 374 27.24 -60.40 0.65
N GLY A 375 26.53 -61.53 0.64
CA GLY A 375 25.28 -61.67 -0.12
C GLY A 375 24.13 -60.86 0.46
N GLY A 376 24.11 -60.68 1.79
CA GLY A 376 23.17 -59.79 2.47
C GLY A 376 23.42 -58.32 2.13
N ARG A 377 24.69 -57.88 2.19
CA ARG A 377 25.10 -56.51 1.83
C ARG A 377 24.84 -56.18 0.37
N ALA A 378 25.10 -57.11 -0.56
CA ALA A 378 24.82 -56.90 -1.98
C ALA A 378 23.31 -56.75 -2.28
N ALA A 379 22.47 -57.58 -1.65
CA ALA A 379 21.01 -57.46 -1.78
C ALA A 379 20.51 -56.14 -1.18
N GLN A 380 21.08 -55.70 -0.05
CA GLN A 380 20.74 -54.45 0.60
C GLN A 380 21.16 -53.24 -0.25
N ALA A 381 22.35 -53.26 -0.85
CA ALA A 381 22.83 -52.20 -1.75
C ALA A 381 21.97 -52.03 -3.02
N VAL A 382 21.38 -53.12 -3.55
CA VAL A 382 20.45 -53.04 -4.69
C VAL A 382 19.07 -52.53 -4.26
N LEU A 383 18.58 -52.95 -3.08
CA LEU A 383 17.33 -52.44 -2.50
C LEU A 383 17.42 -50.96 -2.10
N GLU A 384 18.62 -50.47 -1.79
CA GLU A 384 18.87 -49.08 -1.39
C GLU A 384 18.99 -48.12 -2.59
N LYS A 385 19.21 -48.64 -3.82
CA LYS A 385 19.10 -47.84 -5.06
C LYS A 385 17.62 -47.52 -5.37
N ARG A 386 17.05 -46.53 -4.69
CA ARG A 386 15.77 -45.90 -5.09
C ARG A 386 16.01 -44.94 -6.24
N GLU A 387 15.29 -45.11 -7.36
CA GLU A 387 15.21 -44.05 -8.38
C GLU A 387 14.27 -42.96 -7.88
N ILE A 388 14.73 -41.70 -7.92
CA ILE A 388 13.89 -40.56 -7.59
C ILE A 388 13.22 -40.10 -8.89
N ARG A 389 11.89 -40.23 -8.99
CA ARG A 389 11.11 -39.73 -10.14
C ARG A 389 10.31 -38.49 -9.75
N TYR A 390 10.24 -37.53 -10.67
CA TYR A 390 9.37 -36.35 -10.52
C TYR A 390 7.94 -36.72 -10.90
N GLY A 391 7.02 -36.65 -9.93
CA GLY A 391 5.58 -36.66 -10.18
C GLY A 391 5.04 -35.24 -10.18
N LEU A 392 4.03 -34.95 -11.00
CA LEU A 392 3.27 -33.71 -10.89
C LEU A 392 2.14 -33.92 -9.87
N GLU A 393 2.14 -33.16 -8.79
CA GLU A 393 1.09 -33.15 -7.77
C GLU A 393 0.37 -31.79 -7.80
N SER A 394 -0.96 -31.79 -7.90
CA SER A 394 -1.73 -30.54 -7.78
C SER A 394 -1.73 -30.08 -6.32
N ARG A 395 -1.13 -28.92 -6.02
CA ARG A 395 -1.19 -28.31 -4.68
C ARG A 395 -1.95 -27.00 -4.71
N THR A 396 -2.72 -26.76 -3.65
CA THR A 396 -3.50 -25.52 -3.46
C THR A 396 -2.77 -24.60 -2.49
N PHE A 397 -2.69 -23.32 -2.86
CA PHE A 397 -2.06 -22.24 -2.10
C PHE A 397 -3.10 -21.18 -1.76
N THR A 398 -3.09 -20.71 -0.52
CA THR A 398 -3.80 -19.51 -0.11
C THR A 398 -2.97 -18.28 -0.45
N CYS A 399 -3.58 -17.13 -0.69
CA CYS A 399 -2.80 -15.92 -0.97
C CYS A 399 -1.99 -15.46 0.25
N LEU A 400 -2.56 -15.55 1.45
CA LEU A 400 -1.88 -15.26 2.71
C LEU A 400 -1.43 -16.57 3.38
N ASP A 401 -0.28 -16.55 4.05
CA ASP A 401 0.31 -17.72 4.71
C ASP A 401 0.30 -17.61 6.25
N THR A 402 0.26 -16.38 6.78
CA THR A 402 0.46 -16.13 8.21
C THR A 402 -0.70 -15.37 8.85
N THR A 403 -0.85 -15.55 10.16
CA THR A 403 -1.87 -14.82 10.95
C THR A 403 -1.59 -13.33 10.98
N GLY A 404 -0.31 -12.93 10.95
CA GLY A 404 0.11 -11.53 10.84
C GLY A 404 -0.29 -10.88 9.52
N GLN A 405 -0.14 -11.57 8.39
CA GLN A 405 -0.59 -11.07 7.09
C GLN A 405 -2.12 -10.88 7.06
N ALA A 406 -2.87 -11.88 7.55
CA ALA A 406 -4.32 -11.77 7.64
C ALA A 406 -4.75 -10.61 8.54
N PHE A 407 -4.14 -10.48 9.73
CA PHE A 407 -4.36 -9.35 10.62
C PHE A 407 -4.10 -8.00 9.94
N ALA A 408 -3.00 -7.86 9.20
CA ALA A 408 -2.68 -6.63 8.49
C ALA A 408 -3.75 -6.25 7.45
N VAL A 409 -4.24 -7.23 6.68
CA VAL A 409 -5.33 -7.02 5.71
C VAL A 409 -6.62 -6.67 6.42
N SER A 410 -7.01 -7.41 7.45
CA SER A 410 -8.22 -7.15 8.23
C SER A 410 -8.20 -5.77 8.87
N LEU A 411 -7.08 -5.37 9.47
CA LEU A 411 -6.91 -4.05 10.08
C LEU A 411 -7.08 -2.94 9.04
N ASN A 412 -6.49 -3.09 7.84
CA ASN A 412 -6.65 -2.15 6.74
C ASN A 412 -8.12 -2.05 6.29
N VAL A 413 -8.79 -3.20 6.10
CA VAL A 413 -10.19 -3.22 5.66
C VAL A 413 -11.10 -2.57 6.70
N ILE A 414 -10.99 -2.96 7.98
CA ILE A 414 -11.79 -2.41 9.08
C ILE A 414 -11.60 -0.89 9.22
N TYR A 415 -10.38 -0.40 9.07
CA TYR A 415 -10.08 1.02 9.11
C TYR A 415 -10.64 1.78 7.90
N LEU A 416 -10.54 1.22 6.69
CA LEU A 416 -10.98 1.89 5.47
C LEU A 416 -12.52 1.90 5.31
N LEU A 417 -13.23 0.95 5.89
CA LEU A 417 -14.70 0.89 5.81
C LEU A 417 -15.42 2.17 6.30
N PRO A 418 -15.24 2.64 7.56
CA PRO A 418 -15.89 3.85 8.03
C PRO A 418 -15.41 5.08 7.27
N LEU A 419 -14.13 5.12 6.86
CA LEU A 419 -13.58 6.22 6.09
C LEU A 419 -14.24 6.32 4.70
N THR A 420 -14.39 5.20 4.02
CA THR A 420 -15.07 5.10 2.71
C THR A 420 -16.52 5.56 2.81
N PHE A 421 -17.22 5.11 3.86
CA PHE A 421 -18.59 5.55 4.12
C PHE A 421 -18.68 7.07 4.32
N LEU A 422 -17.77 7.66 5.10
CA LEU A 422 -17.73 9.11 5.34
C LEU A 422 -17.49 9.90 4.05
N PHE A 423 -16.54 9.48 3.21
CA PHE A 423 -16.26 10.14 1.94
C PHE A 423 -17.41 9.98 0.94
N LEU A 424 -18.02 8.79 0.85
CA LEU A 424 -19.17 8.55 -0.01
C LEU A 424 -20.35 9.43 0.41
N ARG A 425 -20.65 9.49 1.72
CA ARG A 425 -21.68 10.37 2.27
C ARG A 425 -21.40 11.84 1.97
N PHE A 426 -20.16 12.29 2.14
CA PHE A 426 -19.74 13.65 1.80
C PHE A 426 -19.94 13.95 0.30
N PHE A 427 -19.60 13.00 -0.57
CA PHE A 427 -19.74 13.14 -2.02
C PHE A 427 -21.20 13.20 -2.48
N VAL A 428 -22.04 12.27 -2.00
CA VAL A 428 -23.48 12.24 -2.29
C VAL A 428 -24.13 13.56 -1.89
N ARG A 429 -23.78 14.07 -0.71
CA ARG A 429 -24.31 15.34 -0.19
C ARG A 429 -23.81 16.56 -0.98
N SER A 430 -22.53 16.60 -1.32
CA SER A 430 -21.91 17.78 -1.93
C SER A 430 -22.16 17.88 -3.44
N TYR A 431 -22.33 16.74 -4.13
CA TYR A 431 -22.36 16.69 -5.59
C TYR A 431 -23.67 16.14 -6.19
N LEU A 432 -24.33 15.16 -5.56
CA LEU A 432 -25.57 14.61 -6.11
C LEU A 432 -26.79 15.46 -5.74
N HIS A 433 -26.95 15.81 -4.45
CA HIS A 433 -28.10 16.61 -3.98
C HIS A 433 -28.13 18.04 -4.56
N ARG A 434 -27.00 18.54 -5.07
CA ARG A 434 -26.92 19.87 -5.71
C ARG A 434 -27.45 19.86 -7.15
N THR A 435 -27.53 18.69 -7.79
CA THR A 435 -27.97 18.56 -9.19
C THR A 435 -29.50 18.63 -9.30
N GLU A 436 -30.25 18.17 -8.29
CA GLU A 436 -31.71 18.27 -8.27
C GLU A 436 -32.23 19.67 -7.91
N GLN A 437 -31.46 20.46 -7.17
CA GLN A 437 -31.87 21.82 -6.76
C GLN A 437 -31.51 22.91 -7.79
N GLY A 438 -30.93 22.55 -8.93
CA GLY A 438 -30.53 23.49 -9.99
C GLY A 438 -31.69 24.15 -10.77
N GLY A 439 -32.95 23.81 -10.47
CA GLY A 439 -34.13 24.34 -11.16
C GLY A 439 -34.91 25.45 -10.44
N LYS A 440 -34.59 25.81 -9.19
CA LYS A 440 -35.34 26.85 -8.45
C LYS A 440 -34.43 27.83 -7.72
N HIS A 441 -34.66 29.09 -8.06
CA HIS A 441 -34.10 30.35 -7.56
C HIS A 441 -33.63 30.39 -6.08
N ARG A 442 -32.42 30.93 -5.89
CA ARG A 442 -31.89 31.80 -4.80
C ARG A 442 -32.43 31.55 -3.36
N THR A 443 -31.60 31.01 -2.45
CA THR A 443 -31.44 31.36 -0.98
C THR A 443 -30.89 30.26 -0.03
N HIS A 444 -30.33 29.12 -0.49
CA HIS A 444 -30.08 27.95 0.39
C HIS A 444 -28.68 27.73 1.01
N VAL A 445 -27.80 28.74 1.11
CA VAL A 445 -26.42 28.52 1.61
C VAL A 445 -26.38 28.19 3.12
N HIS A 446 -27.25 28.79 3.94
CA HIS A 446 -27.24 28.57 5.40
C HIS A 446 -27.90 27.26 5.87
N VAL A 447 -28.90 26.76 5.15
CA VAL A 447 -29.59 25.51 5.52
C VAL A 447 -28.70 24.29 5.24
N ALA A 448 -27.87 24.35 4.20
CA ALA A 448 -26.95 23.27 3.83
C ALA A 448 -25.78 23.11 4.82
N GLU A 449 -25.30 24.22 5.39
CA GLU A 449 -24.24 24.25 6.40
C GLU A 449 -24.73 23.73 7.75
N LYS A 450 -25.93 24.15 8.20
CA LYS A 450 -26.55 23.70 9.45
C LYS A 450 -26.84 22.19 9.44
N ALA A 451 -27.42 21.69 8.35
CA ALA A 451 -27.64 20.25 8.21
C ALA A 451 -26.31 19.46 8.11
N GLY A 452 -25.21 20.10 7.71
CA GLY A 452 -23.87 19.48 7.55
C GLY A 452 -23.22 19.26 8.90
N ILE A 453 -23.32 20.28 9.74
CA ILE A 453 -22.89 20.29 11.13
C ILE A 453 -23.73 19.30 11.95
N ASP A 454 -25.05 19.25 11.76
CA ASP A 454 -25.93 18.33 12.51
C ASP A 454 -25.70 16.85 12.14
N ALA A 455 -25.42 16.57 10.86
CA ALA A 455 -25.00 15.24 10.42
C ALA A 455 -23.65 14.81 11.03
N PHE A 456 -22.70 15.75 11.16
CA PHE A 456 -21.39 15.50 11.77
C PHE A 456 -21.50 15.25 13.28
N LYS A 457 -22.37 16.00 13.96
CA LYS A 457 -22.70 15.78 15.37
C LYS A 457 -23.36 14.41 15.58
N GLY A 458 -24.24 13.98 14.67
CA GLY A 458 -24.87 12.67 14.70
C GLY A 458 -23.86 11.52 14.68
N VAL A 459 -22.95 11.50 13.71
CA VAL A 459 -21.92 10.45 13.59
C VAL A 459 -20.92 10.50 14.75
N SER A 460 -20.52 11.69 15.17
CA SER A 460 -19.59 11.84 16.29
C SER A 460 -20.20 11.44 17.64
N ARG A 461 -21.53 11.41 17.75
CA ARG A 461 -22.27 10.86 18.91
C ARG A 461 -22.38 9.34 18.81
N GLU A 462 -22.65 8.81 17.63
CA GLU A 462 -22.79 7.36 17.39
C GLU A 462 -21.47 6.61 17.59
N ILE A 463 -20.35 7.15 17.11
CA ILE A 463 -19.00 6.61 17.38
C ILE A 463 -18.69 6.63 18.89
N ARG A 464 -19.12 7.67 19.60
CA ARG A 464 -18.87 7.80 21.05
C ARG A 464 -19.70 6.79 21.83
N ASN A 465 -20.96 6.59 21.45
CA ASN A 465 -21.84 5.59 22.03
C ASN A 465 -21.32 4.17 21.78
N ALA A 466 -20.87 3.86 20.56
CA ALA A 466 -20.29 2.55 20.24
C ALA A 466 -18.98 2.27 21.01
N VAL A 467 -18.17 3.31 21.28
CA VAL A 467 -16.96 3.19 22.11
C VAL A 467 -17.31 2.96 23.58
N MET A 468 -18.36 3.60 24.09
CA MET A 468 -18.86 3.38 25.46
C MET A 468 -19.49 1.99 25.63
N GLU A 469 -20.22 1.51 24.63
CA GLU A 469 -20.86 0.19 24.63
C GLU A 469 -19.83 -0.96 24.57
N MET A 470 -18.67 -0.76 23.95
CA MET A 470 -17.56 -1.73 23.96
C MET A 470 -16.68 -1.69 25.22
N HIS A 471 -16.87 -0.71 26.13
CA HIS A 471 -16.06 -0.54 27.35
C HIS A 471 -16.86 -0.58 28.65
N GLY A 472 -18.15 -0.94 28.61
CA GLY A 472 -19.05 -0.79 29.76
C GLY A 472 -19.81 -2.05 30.11
N ASP A 473 -19.12 -3.04 30.71
CA ASP A 473 -19.77 -4.13 31.45
C ASP A 473 -18.94 -4.48 32.69
N GLU A 474 -18.69 -3.51 33.58
CA GLU A 474 -18.28 -3.75 34.97
C GLU A 474 -18.83 -2.65 35.91
N GLY A 475 -19.93 -2.96 36.58
CA GLY A 475 -20.16 -2.71 38.02
C GLY A 475 -20.22 -1.28 38.61
N GLY A 476 -21.37 -0.97 39.25
CA GLY A 476 -21.34 -0.39 40.61
C GLY A 476 -21.82 1.06 40.77
N ALA A 477 -22.97 1.22 41.43
CA ALA A 477 -23.57 2.46 41.89
C ALA A 477 -22.74 3.20 42.96
N THR A 478 -22.84 4.53 43.04
CA THR A 478 -23.34 5.31 44.21
C THR A 478 -23.15 6.83 44.03
N ASP A 479 -24.07 7.56 44.67
CA ASP A 479 -24.32 9.00 44.66
C ASP A 479 -23.15 9.89 45.10
N VAL A 480 -23.19 11.18 44.71
CA VAL A 480 -23.30 12.35 45.63
C VAL A 480 -23.11 13.68 44.84
N VAL A 481 -24.03 14.59 45.14
CA VAL A 481 -24.19 16.00 44.75
C VAL A 481 -23.03 16.88 45.27
N ASP A 482 -22.52 17.86 44.50
CA ASP A 482 -22.66 19.30 44.80
C ASP A 482 -21.98 20.25 43.77
N VAL A 483 -22.52 21.47 43.80
CA VAL A 483 -22.46 22.70 43.00
C VAL A 483 -21.06 23.33 42.79
N SER A 484 -20.77 23.80 41.56
CA SER A 484 -20.44 25.21 41.26
C SER A 484 -19.76 25.40 39.88
N GLY A 485 -20.27 26.39 39.13
CA GLY A 485 -19.49 27.27 38.26
C GLY A 485 -18.73 26.68 37.07
N THR A 486 -19.35 26.64 35.88
CA THR A 486 -18.73 27.19 34.66
C THR A 486 -19.75 27.22 33.52
N SER A 487 -20.16 28.44 33.15
CA SER A 487 -20.99 28.74 31.99
C SER A 487 -20.33 28.21 30.71
N THR A 488 -20.96 27.23 30.07
CA THR A 488 -20.65 26.79 28.70
C THR A 488 -21.00 27.92 27.71
N PRO A 489 -20.07 28.40 26.86
CA PRO A 489 -20.39 29.47 25.92
C PRO A 489 -21.30 28.95 24.80
N HIS A 490 -22.40 29.67 24.57
CA HIS A 490 -23.40 29.41 23.54
C HIS A 490 -22.76 29.23 22.13
N PRO A 491 -23.17 28.21 21.36
CA PRO A 491 -22.70 27.97 19.98
C PRO A 491 -22.91 29.16 19.02
N GLU A 492 -23.88 30.04 19.32
CA GLU A 492 -24.28 31.18 18.50
C GLU A 492 -23.18 32.25 18.38
N ALA A 493 -22.38 32.47 19.44
CA ALA A 493 -21.27 33.42 19.40
C ALA A 493 -20.11 32.95 18.49
N TYR A 494 -19.98 31.63 18.31
CA TYR A 494 -18.98 31.03 17.41
C TYR A 494 -19.42 31.08 15.95
N GLU A 495 -20.71 30.87 15.68
CA GLU A 495 -21.30 30.95 14.33
C GLU A 495 -21.33 32.39 13.82
N ALA A 496 -21.64 33.38 14.67
CA ALA A 496 -21.60 34.80 14.31
C ALA A 496 -20.20 35.25 13.85
N ASN A 497 -19.14 34.74 14.49
CA ASN A 497 -17.76 35.11 14.17
C ASN A 497 -17.27 34.49 12.86
N ILE A 498 -17.65 33.24 12.56
CA ILE A 498 -17.29 32.59 11.28
C ILE A 498 -18.03 33.25 10.12
N ASN A 499 -19.32 33.56 10.29
CA ASN A 499 -20.10 34.27 9.29
C ASN A 499 -19.52 35.67 9.02
N SER A 500 -19.22 36.44 10.07
CA SER A 500 -18.56 37.76 9.96
C SER A 500 -17.26 37.71 9.15
N ILE A 501 -16.39 36.71 9.40
CA ILE A 501 -15.11 36.55 8.70
C ILE A 501 -15.30 36.15 7.23
N MET A 502 -16.29 35.30 6.93
CA MET A 502 -16.61 34.88 5.56
C MET A 502 -17.21 36.03 4.76
N THR A 503 -18.14 36.79 5.34
CA THR A 503 -18.73 37.98 4.73
C THR A 503 -17.69 39.07 4.49
N ALA A 504 -16.78 39.32 5.43
CA ALA A 504 -15.69 40.29 5.26
C ALA A 504 -14.71 39.89 4.14
N LYS A 505 -14.45 38.58 3.95
CA LYS A 505 -13.63 38.10 2.83
C LYS A 505 -14.32 38.21 1.49
N GLN A 506 -15.64 37.96 1.43
CA GLN A 506 -16.42 38.16 0.22
C GLN A 506 -16.50 39.64 -0.15
N LEU A 507 -16.78 40.54 0.80
CA LEU A 507 -16.77 41.99 0.58
C LEU A 507 -15.42 42.50 0.08
N ASN A 508 -14.30 42.03 0.64
CA ASN A 508 -12.97 42.40 0.16
C ASN A 508 -12.69 41.88 -1.27
N ALA A 509 -13.17 40.68 -1.61
CA ALA A 509 -13.02 40.13 -2.96
C ALA A 509 -13.89 40.88 -3.98
N GLU A 510 -15.10 41.29 -3.60
CA GLU A 510 -16.01 42.09 -4.41
C GLU A 510 -15.47 43.51 -4.62
N GLN A 511 -15.01 44.18 -3.57
CA GLN A 511 -14.35 45.50 -3.65
C GLN A 511 -13.10 45.45 -4.52
N TRP A 512 -12.28 44.41 -4.38
CA TRP A 512 -11.11 44.23 -5.23
C TRP A 512 -11.51 44.00 -6.70
N SER A 513 -12.52 43.16 -6.97
CA SER A 513 -13.01 42.94 -8.34
C SER A 513 -13.64 44.20 -8.97
N ALA A 514 -14.29 45.05 -8.17
CA ALA A 514 -14.85 46.32 -8.62
C ALA A 514 -13.77 47.40 -8.83
N SER A 515 -12.59 47.26 -8.21
CA SER A 515 -11.45 48.16 -8.41
C SER A 515 -10.65 47.88 -9.69
N ILE A 516 -10.92 46.75 -10.36
CA ILE A 516 -10.30 46.40 -11.64
C ILE A 516 -11.10 47.09 -12.75
N ASP A 517 -10.55 48.16 -13.33
CA ASP A 517 -11.12 48.82 -14.50
C ASP A 517 -11.18 47.81 -15.68
N PRO A 518 -12.38 47.44 -16.17
CA PRO A 518 -12.51 46.51 -17.29
C PRO A 518 -12.00 47.10 -18.63
N HIS A 519 -11.63 48.37 -18.66
CA HIS A 519 -11.01 49.03 -19.81
C HIS A 519 -9.77 49.83 -19.39
N PRO A 520 -8.61 49.15 -19.22
CA PRO A 520 -7.36 49.88 -19.04
C PRO A 520 -7.14 50.73 -20.28
N ARG A 521 -7.25 52.07 -20.14
CA ARG A 521 -6.85 53.00 -21.21
C ARG A 521 -5.39 52.68 -21.52
N GLY A 522 -5.16 52.08 -22.68
CA GLY A 522 -3.82 51.80 -23.17
C GLY A 522 -2.97 53.08 -23.10
N PRO A 523 -1.65 52.95 -22.91
CA PRO A 523 -0.77 54.12 -22.83
C PRO A 523 -0.99 54.96 -24.09
N ARG A 524 -1.48 56.20 -23.91
CA ARG A 524 -1.50 57.18 -24.99
C ARG A 524 -0.05 57.40 -25.38
N LEU A 525 0.35 56.87 -26.53
CA LEU A 525 1.58 57.26 -27.20
C LEU A 525 1.56 58.78 -27.32
N ALA A 526 2.51 59.43 -26.66
CA ALA A 526 2.72 60.86 -26.82
C ALA A 526 3.01 61.14 -28.30
N ALA A 527 2.28 62.09 -28.87
CA ALA A 527 2.60 62.61 -30.20
C ALA A 527 4.02 63.22 -30.17
N PRO A 528 4.82 63.06 -31.24
CA PRO A 528 6.19 63.52 -31.25
C PRO A 528 6.24 65.05 -31.18
N SER A 529 6.84 65.59 -30.11
CA SER A 529 7.21 67.00 -30.02
C SER A 529 8.45 67.23 -30.89
N TYR A 530 8.26 67.78 -32.09
CA TYR A 530 9.35 68.44 -32.80
C TYR A 530 9.62 69.79 -32.14
N GLY A 531 10.75 69.85 -31.43
CA GLY A 531 11.30 71.08 -30.88
C GLY A 531 12.05 71.90 -31.93
N ALA A 532 11.86 73.21 -31.85
CA ALA A 532 12.79 74.30 -32.13
C ALA A 532 13.55 74.32 -33.47
N VAL A 533 13.19 75.26 -34.35
CA VAL A 533 14.18 76.12 -35.02
C VAL A 533 13.64 77.56 -35.06
N THR A 534 14.42 78.46 -34.48
CA THR A 534 14.31 79.92 -34.44
C THR A 534 14.86 80.58 -35.71
N ALA A 535 14.22 81.66 -36.20
CA ALA A 535 14.81 82.86 -36.84
C ALA A 535 13.68 83.60 -37.62
N GLU A 536 13.14 84.71 -37.11
CA GLU A 536 13.53 86.11 -37.41
C GLU A 536 12.93 86.67 -38.71
N GLY A 537 12.33 87.87 -38.62
CA GLY A 537 12.28 88.81 -39.76
C GLY A 537 10.91 89.13 -40.37
N THR A 538 10.23 90.09 -39.74
CA THR A 538 9.24 91.05 -40.28
C THR A 538 9.17 91.30 -41.80
N GLY A 539 7.96 91.48 -42.33
CA GLY A 539 7.74 92.22 -43.58
C GLY A 539 6.40 91.97 -44.25
N ALA A 540 5.45 92.88 -44.06
CA ALA A 540 4.13 92.87 -44.70
C ALA A 540 4.20 93.03 -46.23
N THR A 541 3.30 92.38 -46.97
CA THR A 541 2.42 93.02 -47.97
C THR A 541 1.49 92.00 -48.64
N SER A 542 0.40 92.55 -49.12
CA SER A 542 -0.86 91.98 -49.58
C SER A 542 -0.84 91.29 -50.95
N SER A 543 -1.97 90.60 -51.20
CA SER A 543 -2.67 90.33 -52.47
C SER A 543 -2.09 89.26 -53.41
N THR A 544 -2.74 88.10 -53.55
CA THR A 544 -3.90 87.75 -54.42
C THR A 544 -3.47 87.41 -55.86
N SER A 545 -3.47 86.12 -56.22
CA SER A 545 -4.18 85.56 -57.40
C SER A 545 -3.85 84.08 -57.62
N ILE A 546 -4.91 83.25 -57.75
CA ILE A 546 -5.11 82.21 -58.78
C ILE A 546 -3.93 81.25 -58.97
N THR A 547 -3.98 80.00 -58.50
CA THR A 547 -4.82 78.90 -59.01
C THR A 547 -4.94 77.81 -57.95
#